data_AF-A0A357CHI9-F1
#
_entry.id   AF-A0A357CHI9-F1
#
_cell.length_a   1.000
_cell.length_b   1.000
_cell.length_c   1.000
_cell.angle_alpha   90.00
_cell.angle_beta   90.00
_cell.angle_gamma   90.00
#
_symmetry.space_group_name_H-M   'P 1'
#
loop_
_entity.id
_entity.type
_entity.pdbx_description
1 polymer ?
#
loop_
_entity_poly.entity_id
_entity_poly.type
_entity_poly.pdbx_seq_one_letter_code
_entity_poly.pdbx_strand_id
1 'polypeptide(L)'
;MKILVPVKRVVDFNVKVRVKSDGSGVDLANVKMSMNPFDEIAVEEALRLKEAGKATEVVIVSIGAAQAAETIRTGLSMGADRGILVKADGNVEPLAVAKILKAIADEEKPGLVILGKQAIDDDSNQTGQMLAALLGWSQA
;
A
#
# COMPACT_ATOMS: atom_id res chain seq x y z
N MET A 1 -10.58 13.24 11.28
CA MET A 1 -9.14 12.88 11.38
C MET A 1 -8.57 12.64 9.98
N LYS A 2 -7.24 12.69 9.79
CA LYS A 2 -6.60 12.21 8.55
C LYS A 2 -6.42 10.69 8.61
N ILE A 3 -6.68 9.98 7.51
CA ILE A 3 -6.39 8.55 7.37
C ILE A 3 -5.27 8.37 6.34
N LEU A 4 -4.25 7.58 6.69
CA LEU A 4 -3.20 7.16 5.77
C LEU A 4 -3.51 5.74 5.27
N VAL A 5 -3.49 5.53 3.95
CA VAL A 5 -3.76 4.22 3.35
C VAL A 5 -2.61 3.81 2.43
N PRO A 6 -1.71 2.94 2.90
CA PRO A 6 -0.70 2.34 2.05
C PRO A 6 -1.33 1.39 1.02
N VAL A 7 -0.93 1.53 -0.24
CA VAL A 7 -1.37 0.68 -1.35
C VAL A 7 -0.15 0.16 -2.12
N LYS A 8 -0.16 -1.11 -2.51
CA LYS A 8 0.92 -1.78 -3.24
C LYS A 8 0.48 -2.11 -4.65
N ARG A 9 1.39 -1.89 -5.61
CA ARG A 9 1.27 -2.35 -6.99
C ARG A 9 1.82 -3.78 -7.08
N VAL A 10 0.95 -4.72 -7.44
CA VAL A 10 1.27 -6.15 -7.53
C VAL A 10 0.87 -6.72 -8.88
N VAL A 11 1.25 -7.96 -9.18
CA VAL A 11 0.72 -8.69 -10.33
C VAL A 11 -0.78 -8.89 -10.15
N ASP A 12 -1.57 -8.67 -11.19
CA ASP A 12 -3.03 -8.91 -11.15
C ASP A 12 -3.30 -10.36 -10.73
N PHE A 13 -4.21 -10.54 -9.76
CA PHE A 13 -4.48 -11.84 -9.14
C PHE A 13 -5.01 -12.91 -10.12
N ASN A 14 -5.52 -12.51 -11.29
CA ASN A 14 -5.94 -13.44 -12.34
C ASN A 14 -4.79 -13.88 -13.24
N VAL A 15 -3.60 -13.29 -13.12
CA VAL A 15 -2.44 -13.63 -13.94
C VAL A 15 -1.71 -14.82 -13.33
N LYS A 16 -1.54 -15.87 -14.14
CA LYS A 16 -0.66 -16.99 -13.82
C LYS A 16 0.80 -16.57 -13.93
N VAL A 17 1.44 -16.35 -12.80
CA VAL A 17 2.87 -16.02 -12.70
C VAL A 17 3.76 -17.12 -13.27
N ARG A 18 4.91 -16.72 -13.83
CA ARG A 18 5.95 -17.62 -14.35
C ARG A 18 7.27 -17.30 -13.66
N VAL A 19 8.04 -18.33 -13.35
CA VAL A 19 9.40 -18.17 -12.83
C VAL A 19 10.34 -17.99 -14.02
N LYS A 20 11.32 -17.10 -13.90
CA LYS A 20 12.40 -16.95 -14.88
C LYS A 20 13.20 -18.25 -15.00
N SER A 21 13.74 -18.52 -16.19
CA SER A 21 14.53 -19.74 -16.45
C SER A 21 15.80 -19.87 -15.60
N ASP A 22 16.34 -18.74 -15.12
CA ASP A 22 17.51 -18.69 -14.25
C ASP A 22 17.19 -18.82 -12.75
N GLY A 23 15.90 -18.95 -12.38
CA GLY A 23 15.48 -19.04 -10.99
C GLY A 23 15.61 -17.75 -10.18
N SER A 24 15.94 -16.61 -10.80
CA SER A 24 16.17 -15.34 -10.11
C SER A 24 14.89 -14.67 -9.58
N GLY A 25 13.71 -15.16 -9.95
CA GLY A 25 12.43 -14.65 -9.47
C GLY A 25 11.30 -14.84 -10.49
N VAL A 26 10.24 -14.04 -10.33
CA VAL A 26 9.08 -14.02 -11.23
C VAL A 26 9.40 -13.21 -12.48
N ASP A 27 8.95 -13.69 -13.64
CA ASP A 27 8.95 -12.93 -14.88
C ASP A 27 7.78 -11.95 -14.88
N LEU A 28 8.12 -10.67 -14.73
CA LEU A 28 7.16 -9.56 -14.69
C LEU A 28 7.05 -8.85 -16.06
N ALA A 29 7.76 -9.33 -17.09
CA ALA A 29 7.73 -8.71 -18.40
C ALA A 29 6.34 -8.84 -19.04
N ASN A 30 5.75 -7.72 -19.44
CA ASN A 30 4.42 -7.64 -20.06
C ASN A 30 3.28 -8.26 -19.22
N VAL A 31 3.46 -8.31 -17.90
CA VAL A 31 2.44 -8.80 -16.98
C VAL A 31 1.52 -7.64 -16.57
N LYS A 32 0.21 -7.89 -16.55
CA LYS A 32 -0.76 -6.94 -16.03
C LYS A 32 -0.54 -6.76 -14.53
N MET A 33 -0.43 -5.52 -14.09
CA MET A 33 -0.26 -5.15 -12.69
C MET A 33 -1.51 -4.42 -12.21
N SER A 34 -1.86 -4.54 -10.93
CA SER A 34 -3.02 -3.90 -10.33
C SER A 34 -2.73 -3.42 -8.91
N MET A 35 -3.70 -2.77 -8.29
CA MET A 35 -3.71 -2.61 -6.83
C MET A 35 -3.83 -4.00 -6.18
N ASN A 36 -3.16 -4.18 -5.04
CA ASN A 36 -3.35 -5.36 -4.22
C ASN A 36 -4.81 -5.43 -3.73
N PRO A 37 -5.51 -6.57 -3.85
CA PRO A 37 -6.94 -6.65 -3.51
C PRO A 37 -7.27 -6.26 -2.05
N PHE A 38 -6.38 -6.54 -1.11
CA PHE A 38 -6.58 -6.13 0.29
C PHE A 38 -6.47 -4.62 0.48
N ASP A 39 -5.73 -3.94 -0.39
CA ASP A 39 -5.54 -2.50 -0.32
C ASP A 39 -6.76 -1.78 -0.91
N GLU A 40 -7.45 -2.36 -1.90
CA GLU A 40 -8.74 -1.84 -2.40
C GLU A 40 -9.78 -1.78 -1.26
N ILE A 41 -9.80 -2.80 -0.40
CA ILE A 41 -10.67 -2.84 0.78
C ILE A 41 -10.26 -1.77 1.80
N ALA A 42 -8.95 -1.58 2.01
CA ALA A 42 -8.43 -0.56 2.92
C ALA A 42 -8.80 0.86 2.46
N VAL A 43 -8.73 1.12 1.16
CA VAL A 43 -9.17 2.40 0.57
C VAL A 43 -10.67 2.58 0.77
N GLU A 44 -11.49 1.58 0.42
CA GLU A 44 -12.95 1.63 0.59
C GLU A 44 -13.35 1.94 2.04
N GLU A 45 -12.75 1.28 3.03
CA GLU A 45 -13.09 1.54 4.44
C GLU A 45 -12.68 2.96 4.87
N ALA A 46 -11.53 3.45 4.42
CA ALA A 46 -11.12 4.84 4.69
C ALA A 46 -12.11 5.86 4.11
N LEU A 47 -12.64 5.59 2.91
CA LEU A 47 -13.64 6.43 2.26
C LEU A 47 -14.97 6.38 3.01
N ARG A 48 -15.43 5.20 3.44
CA ARG A 48 -16.64 5.08 4.29
C ARG A 48 -16.52 5.86 5.59
N LEU A 49 -15.37 5.83 6.24
CA LEU A 49 -15.11 6.64 7.43
C LEU A 49 -15.15 8.14 7.14
N LYS A 50 -14.68 8.56 5.96
CA LYS A 50 -14.79 9.95 5.49
C LYS A 50 -16.24 10.36 5.22
N GLU A 51 -16.99 9.53 4.50
CA GLU A 51 -18.42 9.75 4.22
C GLU A 51 -19.26 9.81 5.50
N ALA A 52 -18.90 9.01 6.51
CA ALA A 52 -19.52 9.04 7.84
C ALA A 52 -19.07 10.24 8.71
N GLY A 53 -18.28 11.18 8.17
CA GLY A 53 -17.79 12.38 8.87
C GLY A 53 -16.72 12.12 9.93
N LYS A 54 -16.14 10.91 9.98
CA LYS A 54 -15.07 10.55 10.94
C LYS A 54 -13.68 10.93 10.43
N ALA A 55 -13.50 10.94 9.12
CA ALA A 55 -12.30 11.41 8.45
C ALA A 55 -12.55 12.70 7.67
N THR A 56 -11.53 13.54 7.60
CA THR A 56 -11.53 14.81 6.85
C THR A 56 -10.65 14.72 5.60
N GLU A 57 -9.72 13.77 5.57
CA GLU A 57 -8.77 13.58 4.48
C GLU A 57 -8.31 12.11 4.44
N VAL A 58 -8.23 11.55 3.25
CA VAL A 58 -7.67 10.22 2.96
C VAL A 58 -6.45 10.39 2.06
N VAL A 59 -5.27 9.99 2.58
CA VAL A 59 -4.00 10.09 1.87
C VAL A 59 -3.53 8.69 1.47
N ILE A 60 -3.42 8.46 0.16
CA ILE A 60 -2.90 7.21 -0.40
C ILE A 60 -1.38 7.26 -0.47
N VAL A 61 -0.70 6.20 -0.07
CA VAL A 61 0.76 6.09 -0.17
C VAL A 61 1.13 4.85 -0.94
N SER A 62 2.05 4.95 -1.90
CA SER A 62 2.69 3.78 -2.50
C SER A 62 4.21 3.92 -2.48
N ILE A 63 4.91 2.81 -2.25
CA ILE A 63 6.36 2.73 -2.17
C ILE A 63 6.83 1.73 -3.22
N GLY A 64 7.67 2.16 -4.16
CA GLY A 64 8.21 1.31 -5.21
C GLY A 64 8.55 2.07 -6.48
N ALA A 65 8.56 1.36 -7.61
CA ALA A 65 8.93 1.92 -8.91
C ALA A 65 7.96 3.05 -9.34
N ALA A 66 8.40 3.89 -10.28
CA ALA A 66 7.61 5.03 -10.78
C ALA A 66 6.21 4.65 -11.28
N GLN A 67 6.04 3.41 -11.77
CA GLN A 67 4.78 2.85 -12.24
C GLN A 67 3.73 2.71 -11.12
N ALA A 68 4.12 2.69 -9.84
CA ALA A 68 3.20 2.70 -8.72
C ALA A 68 2.32 3.98 -8.65
N ALA A 69 2.70 5.04 -9.39
CA ALA A 69 1.83 6.20 -9.62
C ALA A 69 0.49 5.83 -10.26
N GLU A 70 0.40 4.74 -11.04
CA GLU A 70 -0.85 4.24 -11.57
C GLU A 70 -1.79 3.74 -10.46
N THR A 71 -1.28 2.94 -9.53
CA THR A 71 -2.03 2.45 -8.37
C THR A 71 -2.50 3.59 -7.47
N ILE A 72 -1.68 4.63 -7.28
CA ILE A 72 -2.09 5.85 -6.58
C ILE A 72 -3.25 6.54 -7.32
N ARG A 73 -3.17 6.68 -8.65
CA ARG A 73 -4.26 7.26 -9.45
C ARG A 73 -5.55 6.46 -9.35
N THR A 74 -5.49 5.14 -9.23
CA THR A 74 -6.68 4.32 -8.94
C THR A 74 -7.30 4.71 -7.60
N GLY A 75 -6.51 4.82 -6.53
CA GLY A 75 -7.02 5.24 -5.22
C GLY A 75 -7.59 6.67 -5.21
N LEU A 76 -6.99 7.59 -5.96
CA LEU A 76 -7.53 8.94 -6.18
C LEU A 76 -8.87 8.89 -6.92
N SER A 77 -8.98 8.09 -7.98
CA SER A 77 -10.23 7.90 -8.74
C SER A 77 -11.34 7.28 -7.89
N MET A 78 -11.00 6.49 -6.87
CA MET A 78 -11.97 5.95 -5.90
C MET A 78 -12.52 7.03 -4.95
N GLY A 79 -11.80 8.13 -4.72
CA GLY A 79 -12.25 9.24 -3.87
C GLY A 79 -11.26 9.70 -2.81
N ALA A 80 -10.03 9.18 -2.81
CA ALA A 80 -8.98 9.68 -1.92
C ALA A 80 -8.53 11.09 -2.31
N ASP A 81 -8.10 11.89 -1.33
CA ASP A 81 -7.84 13.32 -1.52
C ASP A 81 -6.47 13.60 -2.14
N ARG A 82 -5.44 12.84 -1.74
CA ARG A 82 -4.06 13.06 -2.17
C ARG A 82 -3.27 11.76 -2.20
N GLY A 83 -2.25 11.72 -3.05
CA GLY A 83 -1.33 10.60 -3.19
C GLY A 83 0.12 10.98 -2.86
N ILE A 84 0.86 10.05 -2.25
CA ILE A 84 2.30 10.13 -2.03
C ILE A 84 2.96 8.92 -2.70
N LEU A 85 3.90 9.19 -3.60
CA LEU A 85 4.76 8.15 -4.17
C LEU A 85 6.16 8.28 -3.57
N VAL A 86 6.60 7.25 -2.84
CA VAL A 86 8.01 7.08 -2.50
C VAL A 86 8.66 6.20 -3.57
N LYS A 87 9.50 6.81 -4.39
CA LYS A 87 10.24 6.08 -5.41
C LYS A 87 11.32 5.22 -4.75
N ALA A 88 11.32 3.93 -5.08
CA ALA A 88 12.35 2.99 -4.66
C ALA A 88 12.61 2.00 -5.79
N ASP A 89 13.88 1.66 -5.98
CA ASP A 89 14.30 0.67 -6.97
C ASP A 89 14.40 -0.72 -6.33
N GLY A 90 14.09 -1.75 -7.11
CA GLY A 90 14.16 -3.14 -6.66
C GLY A 90 13.04 -3.55 -5.71
N ASN A 91 13.26 -4.66 -5.00
CA ASN A 91 12.32 -5.18 -4.03
C ASN A 91 12.50 -4.47 -2.67
N VAL A 92 11.40 -4.00 -2.09
CA VAL A 92 11.41 -3.30 -0.80
C VAL A 92 10.72 -4.20 0.23
N GLU A 93 11.49 -4.72 1.17
CA GLU A 93 11.01 -5.66 2.19
C GLU A 93 10.04 -4.99 3.19
N PRO A 94 9.11 -5.75 3.81
CA PRO A 94 8.12 -5.22 4.75
C PRO A 94 8.69 -4.32 5.86
N LEU A 95 9.88 -4.65 6.40
CA LEU A 95 10.52 -3.83 7.43
C LEU A 95 10.94 -2.44 6.89
N ALA A 96 11.47 -2.39 5.67
CA ALA A 96 11.83 -1.12 5.03
C ALA A 96 10.57 -0.31 4.72
N VAL A 97 9.51 -0.96 4.20
CA VAL A 97 8.20 -0.34 3.98
C VAL A 97 7.65 0.26 5.28
N ALA A 98 7.66 -0.50 6.39
CA ALA A 98 7.16 -0.04 7.69
C ALA A 98 7.96 1.15 8.23
N LYS A 99 9.29 1.18 8.07
CA LYS A 99 10.13 2.33 8.46
C LYS A 99 9.85 3.58 7.63
N ILE A 100 9.64 3.43 6.32
CA ILE A 100 9.27 4.54 5.43
C ILE A 100 7.89 5.06 5.81
N LEU A 101 6.92 4.18 6.01
CA LEU A 101 5.56 4.54 6.45
C LEU A 101 5.57 5.24 7.81
N LYS A 102 6.43 4.83 8.74
CA LYS A 102 6.61 5.52 10.02
C LYS A 102 7.03 6.97 9.81
N ALA A 103 8.05 7.21 8.97
CA ALA A 103 8.51 8.57 8.68
C ALA A 103 7.40 9.42 8.04
N ILE A 104 6.63 8.86 7.12
CA ILE A 104 5.47 9.54 6.53
C ILE A 104 4.40 9.81 7.60
N ALA A 105 4.11 8.86 8.48
CA ALA A 105 3.14 9.06 9.54
C ALA A 105 3.58 10.15 10.54
N ASP A 106 4.88 10.25 10.85
CA ASP A 106 5.42 11.31 11.70
C ASP A 106 5.22 12.71 11.09
N GLU A 107 5.30 12.83 9.75
CA GLU A 107 5.11 14.08 9.01
C GLU A 107 3.62 14.39 8.76
N GLU A 108 2.88 13.41 8.23
CA GLU A 108 1.46 13.55 7.86
C GLU A 108 0.53 13.61 9.08
N LYS A 109 0.97 13.04 10.22
CA LYS A 109 0.23 12.95 11.48
C LYS A 109 -1.20 12.40 11.29
N PRO A 110 -1.37 11.22 10.66
CA PRO A 110 -2.68 10.61 10.54
C PRO A 110 -3.22 10.23 11.93
N GLY A 111 -4.55 10.21 12.08
CA GLY A 111 -5.20 9.67 13.27
C GLY A 111 -5.41 8.15 13.20
N LEU A 112 -5.31 7.58 11.99
CA LEU A 112 -5.49 6.16 11.70
C LEU A 112 -4.69 5.79 10.45
N VAL A 113 -4.09 4.59 10.45
CA VAL A 113 -3.51 3.97 9.25
C VAL A 113 -4.28 2.69 8.97
N ILE A 114 -4.78 2.52 7.75
CA ILE A 114 -5.47 1.30 7.31
C ILE A 114 -4.62 0.65 6.23
N LEU A 115 -4.18 -0.60 6.45
CA LEU A 115 -3.38 -1.36 5.50
C LEU A 115 -4.15 -2.62 5.08
N GLY A 116 -3.87 -3.12 3.87
CA GLY A 116 -4.26 -4.48 3.52
C GLY A 116 -3.59 -5.52 4.44
N LYS A 117 -4.26 -6.66 4.65
CA LYS A 117 -3.77 -7.76 5.49
C LYS A 117 -2.40 -8.29 5.04
N GLN A 118 -2.24 -8.53 3.75
CA GLN A 118 -1.00 -9.00 3.14
C GLN A 118 -0.94 -8.51 1.70
N ALA A 119 0.25 -8.53 1.10
CA ALA A 119 0.39 -8.38 -0.33
C ALA A 119 0.44 -9.76 -1.00
N ILE A 120 -0.30 -9.94 -2.09
CA ILE A 120 -0.42 -11.26 -2.75
C ILE A 120 0.84 -11.74 -3.49
N ASP A 121 1.86 -10.88 -3.61
CA ASP A 121 3.13 -11.19 -4.28
C ASP A 121 4.21 -11.70 -3.31
N ASP A 122 4.19 -11.23 -2.05
CA ASP A 122 5.13 -11.67 -1.00
C ASP A 122 4.48 -12.49 0.13
N ASP A 123 3.14 -12.51 0.20
CA ASP A 123 2.31 -13.17 1.22
C ASP A 123 2.79 -12.97 2.67
N SER A 124 3.45 -11.83 2.94
CA SER A 124 4.24 -11.69 4.17
C SER A 124 3.39 -11.42 5.40
N ASN A 125 2.25 -10.70 5.27
CA ASN A 125 1.37 -10.32 6.39
C ASN A 125 2.16 -9.74 7.58
N GLN A 126 2.94 -8.68 7.32
CA GLN A 126 3.94 -8.14 8.27
C GLN A 126 3.92 -6.62 8.39
N THR A 127 3.76 -5.90 7.27
CA THR A 127 3.99 -4.46 7.19
C THR A 127 3.14 -3.67 8.21
N GLY A 128 1.86 -4.01 8.36
CA GLY A 128 0.97 -3.32 9.29
C GLY A 128 1.39 -3.49 10.75
N GLN A 129 1.70 -4.73 11.15
CA GLN A 129 2.10 -5.06 12.50
C GLN A 129 3.47 -4.45 12.86
N MET A 130 4.41 -4.47 11.90
CA MET A 130 5.71 -3.80 12.04
C MET A 130 5.55 -2.29 12.19
N LEU A 131 4.68 -1.66 11.40
CA LEU A 131 4.42 -0.22 11.48
C LEU A 131 3.83 0.15 12.85
N ALA A 132 2.84 -0.60 13.33
CA ALA A 132 2.24 -0.37 14.64
C ALA A 132 3.28 -0.46 15.77
N ALA A 133 4.17 -1.46 15.72
CA ALA A 133 5.26 -1.61 16.68
C ALA A 133 6.24 -0.42 16.63
N LEU A 134 6.61 0.05 15.43
CA LEU A 134 7.52 1.19 15.25
C LEU A 134 6.92 2.53 15.69
N LEU A 135 5.60 2.70 15.58
CA LEU A 135 4.88 3.88 16.03
C LEU A 135 4.53 3.83 17.53
N GLY A 136 4.59 2.65 18.15
CA GLY A 136 4.05 2.43 19.50
C GLY A 136 2.52 2.54 19.55
N TRP A 137 1.84 2.22 18.45
CA TRP A 137 0.38 2.31 18.32
C TRP A 137 -0.28 0.95 18.56
N SER A 138 -1.55 0.97 18.95
CA SER A 138 -2.40 -0.22 18.96
C SER A 138 -2.64 -0.72 17.53
N GLN A 139 -2.82 -2.04 17.38
CA GLN A 139 -3.26 -2.70 16.15
C GLN A 139 -4.44 -3.62 16.44
N ALA A 140 -5.31 -3.84 15.46
CA ALA A 140 -6.49 -4.69 15.53
C ALA A 140 -6.66 -5.51 14.24
#